data_AF-N8YWR8-F1
#
_entry.id   AF-N8YWR8-F1
#
_cell.length_a   1.000
_cell.length_b   1.000
_cell.length_c   1.000
_cell.angle_alpha   90.00
_cell.angle_beta   90.00
_cell.angle_gamma   90.00
#
_symmetry.space_group_name_H-M   'P 1'
#
loop_
_entity.id
_entity.type
_entity.pdbx_description
1 polymer ?
#
loop_
_entity_poly.entity_id
_entity_poly.type
_entity_poly.pdbx_seq_one_letter_code
_entity_poly.pdbx_strand_id
1 'polypeptide(L)'
;MALDQIWKRQLALVTYGNQYLTQEISFSRWVNHAIFNHHAFGFRDLTTQHLLAQHFQIWLEGLKKQGVNRISLHSSSLLNDEQNPNANVELLAIPHFIVSHESQKKTAWIFGKELPEWYSADNDYEAPEQQRPNIRTEIFWRYDLNAKLIKRIEQDLVTPNWDDIQVYTDNELFDSQYAKGFSEPINRDLPYYGLKSSEYIVDDSSLKLALIPSDDQADYANETLYRFDALEEFISAKIKHPYDESEQSLSPEQQMNLRHFLQKIEDLKAKFIVKVANHYQSARLTPKAIASPFDNVEDIKTDKRQSFSSHPSHTQHEHKPAKTGVFALIIVTILICLAAYYFGL
;
A
#
# COMPACT_ATOMS: atom_id res chain seq x y z
N MET A 1 7.39 -4.97 16.94
CA MET A 1 7.00 -6.21 16.24
C MET A 1 5.49 -6.35 16.01
N ALA A 2 4.58 -6.07 16.95
CA ALA A 2 3.14 -6.34 16.73
C ALA A 2 2.37 -5.28 15.87
N LEU A 3 2.87 -4.04 15.78
CA LEU A 3 2.32 -3.00 14.88
C LEU A 3 2.67 -3.25 13.40
N ASP A 4 3.73 -4.04 13.16
CA ASP A 4 4.34 -4.31 11.85
C ASP A 4 3.44 -5.15 10.91
N GLN A 5 2.38 -5.78 11.46
CA GLN A 5 1.51 -6.68 10.72
C GLN A 5 0.12 -6.08 10.43
N ILE A 6 -0.18 -4.85 10.89
CA ILE A 6 -1.50 -4.23 10.67
C ILE A 6 -1.83 -4.11 9.17
N TRP A 7 -0.83 -3.77 8.36
CA TRP A 7 -1.02 -3.62 6.91
C TRP A 7 -1.49 -4.92 6.25
N LYS A 8 -1.13 -6.10 6.78
CA LYS A 8 -1.58 -7.40 6.23
C LYS A 8 -3.07 -7.62 6.42
N ARG A 9 -3.58 -7.28 7.60
CA ARG A 9 -5.02 -7.29 7.89
C ARG A 9 -5.75 -6.23 7.07
N GLN A 10 -5.19 -5.02 6.94
CA GLN A 10 -5.77 -3.99 6.08
C GLN A 10 -5.79 -4.41 4.61
N LEU A 11 -4.73 -5.05 4.11
CA LEU A 11 -4.65 -5.60 2.76
C LEU A 11 -5.74 -6.65 2.55
N ALA A 12 -5.84 -7.65 3.44
CA ALA A 12 -6.89 -8.67 3.36
C ALA A 12 -8.30 -8.08 3.45
N LEU A 13 -8.52 -7.10 4.34
CA LEU A 13 -9.80 -6.38 4.41
C LEU A 13 -10.13 -5.67 3.10
N VAL A 14 -9.14 -5.04 2.45
CA VAL A 14 -9.35 -4.32 1.19
C VAL A 14 -9.58 -5.27 0.02
N THR A 15 -8.77 -6.31 -0.14
CA THR A 15 -8.87 -7.26 -1.26
C THR A 15 -10.17 -8.07 -1.18
N TYR A 16 -10.40 -8.79 -0.07
CA TYR A 16 -11.63 -9.57 0.12
C TYR A 16 -12.87 -8.69 0.31
N GLY A 17 -12.73 -7.51 0.93
CA GLY A 17 -13.86 -6.58 1.07
C GLY A 17 -14.32 -6.04 -0.29
N ASN A 18 -13.41 -5.75 -1.22
CA ASN A 18 -13.79 -5.39 -2.59
C ASN A 18 -14.49 -6.53 -3.34
N GLN A 19 -13.97 -7.76 -3.22
CA GLN A 19 -14.63 -8.96 -3.76
C GLN A 19 -16.05 -9.15 -3.20
N TYR A 20 -16.26 -8.87 -1.91
CA TYR A 20 -17.58 -8.91 -1.29
C TYR A 20 -18.50 -7.78 -1.78
N LEU A 21 -18.00 -6.55 -1.88
CA LEU A 21 -18.78 -5.39 -2.33
C LEU A 21 -19.23 -5.54 -3.80
N THR A 22 -18.41 -6.16 -4.63
CA THR A 22 -18.71 -6.50 -6.05
C THR A 22 -19.52 -7.79 -6.21
N GLN A 23 -19.84 -8.48 -5.10
CA GLN A 23 -20.62 -9.73 -5.05
C GLN A 23 -19.92 -10.96 -5.66
N GLU A 24 -18.61 -10.91 -5.79
CA GLU A 24 -17.79 -12.01 -6.28
C GLU A 24 -17.59 -13.09 -5.19
N ILE A 25 -17.56 -12.69 -3.91
CA ILE A 25 -17.32 -13.60 -2.78
C ILE A 25 -18.29 -13.36 -1.60
N SER A 26 -18.75 -14.44 -0.95
CA SER A 26 -19.51 -14.40 0.30
C SER A 26 -18.61 -14.44 1.54
N PHE A 27 -19.06 -13.89 2.68
CA PHE A 27 -18.32 -13.96 3.95
C PHE A 27 -17.95 -15.37 4.39
N SER A 28 -18.80 -16.37 4.10
CA SER A 28 -18.51 -17.76 4.46
C SER A 28 -17.18 -18.29 3.92
N ARG A 29 -16.63 -17.67 2.85
CA ARG A 29 -15.32 -18.05 2.30
C ARG A 29 -14.13 -17.53 3.11
N TRP A 30 -14.27 -16.43 3.85
CA TRP A 30 -13.10 -15.72 4.41
C TRP A 30 -13.31 -15.13 5.81
N VAL A 31 -14.49 -15.28 6.41
CA VAL A 31 -14.78 -14.73 7.75
C VAL A 31 -13.82 -15.29 8.82
N ASN A 32 -13.39 -16.54 8.66
CA ASN A 32 -12.43 -17.23 9.55
C ASN A 32 -11.00 -17.17 9.01
N HIS A 33 -10.65 -16.16 8.20
CA HIS A 33 -9.31 -16.02 7.67
C HIS A 33 -8.30 -15.87 8.81
N ALA A 34 -7.28 -16.73 8.82
CA ALA A 34 -6.33 -16.83 9.93
C ALA A 34 -5.56 -15.53 10.25
N ILE A 35 -5.47 -14.58 9.31
CA ILE A 35 -4.80 -13.28 9.52
C ILE A 35 -5.53 -12.40 10.55
N PHE A 36 -6.81 -12.69 10.81
CA PHE A 36 -7.63 -11.97 11.79
C PHE A 36 -7.64 -12.63 13.17
N ASN A 37 -7.03 -13.81 13.33
CA ASN A 37 -7.01 -14.51 14.61
C ASN A 37 -6.34 -13.66 15.70
N HIS A 38 -6.91 -13.63 16.90
CA HIS A 38 -6.45 -12.80 18.02
C HIS A 38 -6.56 -11.28 17.80
N HIS A 39 -7.31 -10.83 16.79
CA HIS A 39 -7.60 -9.42 16.53
C HIS A 39 -9.11 -9.16 16.53
N ALA A 40 -9.57 -8.29 17.43
CA ALA A 40 -10.96 -7.83 17.49
C ALA A 40 -11.08 -6.45 16.84
N PHE A 41 -11.86 -6.36 15.77
CA PHE A 41 -12.07 -5.10 15.05
C PHE A 41 -13.21 -4.28 15.65
N GLY A 42 -12.96 -2.98 15.81
CA GLY A 42 -13.99 -1.98 16.11
C GLY A 42 -14.00 -0.88 15.05
N PHE A 43 -15.18 -0.37 14.73
CA PHE A 43 -15.36 0.74 13.81
C PHE A 43 -16.20 1.79 14.50
N ARG A 44 -15.67 3.01 14.65
CA ARG A 44 -16.31 4.10 15.39
C ARG A 44 -16.31 5.38 14.59
N ASP A 45 -17.22 6.28 14.91
CA ASP A 45 -17.17 7.64 14.40
C ASP A 45 -16.10 8.47 15.13
N LEU A 46 -15.20 9.16 14.40
CA LEU A 46 -14.14 9.95 15.04
C LEU A 46 -14.69 11.13 15.82
N THR A 47 -15.74 11.78 15.35
CA THR A 47 -16.28 12.98 16.01
C THR A 47 -17.13 12.61 17.22
N THR A 48 -18.02 11.62 17.10
CA THR A 48 -19.00 11.30 18.14
C THR A 48 -18.62 10.11 19.02
N GLN A 49 -17.56 9.36 18.67
CA GLN A 49 -17.16 8.09 19.30
C GLN A 49 -18.19 6.96 19.23
N HIS A 50 -19.27 7.17 18.49
CA HIS A 50 -20.34 6.19 18.36
C HIS A 50 -19.81 4.90 17.72
N LEU A 51 -20.16 3.76 18.32
CA LEU A 51 -19.86 2.45 17.76
C LEU A 51 -20.70 2.21 16.50
N LEU A 52 -20.02 2.03 15.37
CA LEU A 52 -20.63 1.76 14.07
C LEU A 52 -20.68 0.26 13.78
N ALA A 53 -19.61 -0.46 14.11
CA ALA A 53 -19.54 -1.91 14.00
C ALA A 53 -18.51 -2.50 14.96
N GLN A 54 -18.79 -3.70 15.46
CA GLN A 54 -17.93 -4.47 16.37
C GLN A 54 -17.24 -5.66 15.69
N HIS A 55 -17.33 -5.72 14.35
CA HIS A 55 -16.74 -6.75 13.51
C HIS A 55 -16.66 -6.25 12.06
N PHE A 56 -15.65 -6.70 11.31
CA PHE A 56 -15.47 -6.25 9.91
C PHE A 56 -16.63 -6.68 8.99
N GLN A 57 -17.28 -7.81 9.27
CA GLN A 57 -18.47 -8.26 8.53
C GLN A 57 -19.61 -7.24 8.66
N ILE A 58 -19.90 -6.79 9.89
CA ILE A 58 -20.97 -5.82 10.16
C ILE A 58 -20.61 -4.48 9.52
N TRP A 59 -19.33 -4.10 9.57
CA TRP A 59 -18.82 -2.90 8.91
C TRP A 59 -19.04 -2.96 7.39
N LEU A 60 -18.60 -4.01 6.71
CA LEU A 60 -18.75 -4.17 5.26
C LEU A 60 -20.22 -4.24 4.81
N GLU A 61 -21.10 -4.92 5.57
CA GLU A 61 -22.54 -4.89 5.34
C GLU A 61 -23.12 -3.48 5.49
N GLY A 62 -22.66 -2.73 6.50
CA GLY A 62 -23.02 -1.33 6.69
C GLY A 62 -22.58 -0.44 5.53
N LEU A 63 -21.34 -0.59 5.06
CA LEU A 63 -20.81 0.13 3.90
C LEU A 63 -21.62 -0.17 2.63
N LYS A 64 -21.91 -1.45 2.37
CA LYS A 64 -22.71 -1.88 1.22
C LYS A 64 -24.10 -1.25 1.22
N LYS A 65 -24.77 -1.22 2.39
CA LYS A 65 -26.09 -0.56 2.55
C LYS A 65 -26.02 0.95 2.35
N GLN A 66 -24.87 1.58 2.61
CA GLN A 66 -24.61 2.99 2.35
C GLN A 66 -24.22 3.26 0.89
N GLY A 67 -24.25 2.26 -0.01
CA GLY A 67 -23.92 2.45 -1.42
C GLY A 67 -22.42 2.55 -1.70
N VAL A 68 -21.57 2.13 -0.76
CA VAL A 68 -20.13 1.99 -1.01
C VAL A 68 -19.90 0.86 -1.99
N ASN A 69 -19.14 1.14 -3.04
CA ASN A 69 -18.84 0.18 -4.11
C ASN A 69 -17.38 -0.28 -4.14
N ARG A 70 -16.50 0.43 -3.42
CA ARG A 70 -15.08 0.14 -3.36
C ARG A 70 -14.51 0.56 -2.01
N ILE A 71 -13.51 -0.17 -1.56
CA ILE A 71 -12.58 0.25 -0.52
C ILE A 71 -11.16 0.26 -1.07
N SER A 72 -10.30 1.13 -0.58
CA SER A 72 -8.91 1.25 -1.01
C SER A 72 -7.98 1.45 0.18
N LEU A 73 -6.69 1.22 -0.02
CA LEU A 73 -5.65 1.47 0.96
C LEU A 73 -4.80 2.66 0.52
N HIS A 74 -4.40 3.52 1.45
CA HIS A 74 -3.60 4.70 1.14
C HIS A 74 -2.54 4.97 2.21
N SER A 75 -1.47 5.68 1.84
CA SER A 75 -0.44 6.12 2.79
C SER A 75 -1.00 7.16 3.76
N SER A 76 -0.78 6.95 5.06
CA SER A 76 -1.16 7.90 6.11
C SER A 76 -0.55 9.28 5.96
N SER A 77 0.57 9.41 5.22
CA SER A 77 1.19 10.69 4.88
C SER A 77 0.24 11.67 4.18
N LEU A 78 -0.81 11.17 3.52
CA LEU A 78 -1.85 12.02 2.91
C LEU A 78 -2.62 12.85 3.94
N LEU A 79 -2.64 12.42 5.20
CA LEU A 79 -3.37 13.05 6.31
C LEU A 79 -2.47 13.89 7.23
N ASN A 80 -1.17 14.02 6.96
CA ASN A 80 -0.24 14.74 7.84
C ASN A 80 -0.59 16.21 8.06
N ASP A 81 -1.28 16.83 7.10
CA ASP A 81 -1.73 18.23 7.18
C ASP A 81 -3.01 18.40 8.01
N GLU A 82 -3.72 17.30 8.33
CA GLU A 82 -5.03 17.34 8.95
C GLU A 82 -4.93 17.31 10.48
N GLN A 83 -5.78 18.08 11.16
CA GLN A 83 -5.87 18.08 12.61
C GLN A 83 -6.84 17.00 13.06
N ASN A 84 -6.46 16.25 14.09
CA ASN A 84 -7.37 15.32 14.75
C ASN A 84 -8.51 16.10 15.43
N PRO A 85 -9.77 15.94 15.00
CA PRO A 85 -10.89 16.68 15.54
C PRO A 85 -11.35 16.19 16.92
N ASN A 86 -10.81 15.06 17.43
CA ASN A 86 -11.21 14.49 18.71
C ASN A 86 -10.01 14.32 19.65
N ALA A 87 -9.97 15.12 20.71
CA ALA A 87 -8.92 15.08 21.72
C ALA A 87 -8.91 13.80 22.56
N ASN A 88 -10.02 13.06 22.61
CA ASN A 88 -10.14 11.82 23.39
C ASN A 88 -9.72 10.59 22.56
N VAL A 89 -9.21 10.79 21.35
CA VAL A 89 -8.74 9.73 20.48
C VAL A 89 -7.31 10.03 20.08
N GLU A 90 -6.40 9.10 20.31
CA GLU A 90 -5.05 9.17 19.74
C GLU A 90 -5.04 8.36 18.45
N LEU A 91 -4.95 9.04 17.31
CA LEU A 91 -4.72 8.40 16.02
C LEU A 91 -3.29 7.86 15.96
N LEU A 92 -3.13 6.58 15.65
CA LEU A 92 -1.82 5.94 15.65
C LEU A 92 -1.08 6.24 14.35
N ALA A 93 0.22 6.50 14.47
CA ALA A 93 1.13 6.70 13.35
C ALA A 93 1.47 5.37 12.64
N ILE A 94 0.47 4.75 12.01
CA ILE A 94 0.65 3.58 11.15
C ILE A 94 0.81 4.00 9.68
N PRO A 95 1.47 3.20 8.83
CA PRO A 95 1.79 3.63 7.46
C PRO A 95 0.57 3.79 6.54
N HIS A 96 -0.55 3.12 6.85
CA HIS A 96 -1.70 3.02 5.96
C HIS A 96 -3.04 3.28 6.65
N PHE A 97 -4.01 3.76 5.88
CA PHE A 97 -5.43 3.82 6.27
C PHE A 97 -6.32 3.35 5.12
N ILE A 98 -7.52 2.89 5.46
CA ILE A 98 -8.50 2.43 4.47
C ILE A 98 -9.43 3.59 4.09
N VAL A 99 -9.85 3.67 2.83
CA VAL A 99 -10.88 4.61 2.36
C VAL A 99 -12.04 3.84 1.77
N SER A 100 -13.26 4.14 2.20
CA SER A 100 -14.49 3.68 1.54
C SER A 100 -15.00 4.71 0.54
N HIS A 101 -15.42 4.24 -0.63
CA HIS A 101 -15.85 5.05 -1.76
C HIS A 101 -17.35 4.92 -2.00
N GLU A 102 -18.05 6.02 -1.75
CA GLU A 102 -19.42 6.25 -2.19
C GLU A 102 -19.40 7.20 -3.41
N SER A 103 -20.48 7.22 -4.19
CA SER A 103 -20.59 8.03 -5.42
C SER A 103 -20.16 9.51 -5.28
N GLN A 104 -20.46 10.15 -4.15
CA GLN A 104 -20.15 11.57 -3.90
C GLN A 104 -19.32 11.81 -2.64
N LYS A 105 -18.97 10.74 -1.90
CA LYS A 105 -18.32 10.84 -0.60
C LYS A 105 -17.20 9.82 -0.50
N LYS A 106 -16.11 10.21 0.15
CA LYS A 106 -15.05 9.29 0.56
C LYS A 106 -14.80 9.46 2.04
N THR A 107 -14.59 8.33 2.70
CA THR A 107 -14.47 8.27 4.15
C THR A 107 -13.24 7.47 4.50
N ALA A 108 -12.34 8.06 5.29
CA ALA A 108 -11.19 7.40 5.83
C ALA A 108 -11.55 6.59 7.08
N TRP A 109 -10.86 5.47 7.24
CA TRP A 109 -10.90 4.56 8.37
C TRP A 109 -9.49 4.49 8.93
N ILE A 110 -9.24 5.32 9.96
CA ILE A 110 -7.91 5.57 10.51
C ILE A 110 -7.75 4.81 11.81
N PHE A 111 -6.63 4.12 12.00
CA PHE A 111 -6.40 3.38 13.22
C PHE A 111 -6.11 4.33 14.39
N GLY A 112 -6.72 4.08 15.54
CA GLY A 112 -6.55 4.93 16.72
C GLY A 112 -6.96 4.22 18.00
N LYS A 113 -6.50 4.73 19.14
CA LYS A 113 -6.95 4.28 20.46
C LYS A 113 -7.78 5.38 21.13
N GLU A 114 -8.83 4.95 21.79
CA GLU A 114 -9.58 5.82 22.70
C GLU A 114 -8.72 6.11 23.93
N LEU A 115 -8.68 7.37 24.34
CA LEU A 115 -7.94 7.81 25.51
C LEU A 115 -8.87 7.76 26.73
N PRO A 116 -8.47 7.06 27.79
CA PRO A 116 -9.24 7.03 29.03
C PRO A 116 -9.31 8.43 29.67
N GLU A 117 -10.52 8.89 29.99
CA GLU A 117 -10.80 10.19 30.62
C GLU A 117 -10.03 10.40 31.94
N TRP A 118 -9.87 9.33 32.73
CA TRP A 118 -9.30 9.41 34.09
C TRP A 118 -7.86 8.90 34.20
N TYR A 119 -7.19 8.69 33.07
CA TYR A 119 -5.78 8.29 33.06
C TYR A 119 -4.92 9.51 32.77
N SER A 120 -4.06 9.87 33.72
CA SER A 120 -2.99 10.83 33.49
C SER A 120 -1.67 10.10 33.25
N ALA A 121 -0.81 10.65 32.39
CA ALA A 121 0.53 10.10 32.14
C ALA A 121 1.42 10.04 33.41
N ASP A 122 0.98 10.69 34.48
CA ASP A 122 1.65 10.71 35.78
C ASP A 122 1.32 9.49 36.67
N ASN A 123 0.29 8.70 36.31
CA ASN A 123 -0.12 7.50 37.05
C ASN A 123 -0.45 6.35 36.10
N ASP A 124 0.53 5.46 35.89
CA ASP A 124 0.34 4.22 35.15
C ASP A 124 -0.41 3.19 36.01
N TYR A 125 -1.73 3.36 36.16
CA TYR A 125 -2.60 2.28 36.64
C TYR A 125 -2.76 1.25 35.53
N GLU A 126 -1.82 0.32 35.48
CA GLU A 126 -1.89 -0.82 34.59
C GLU A 126 -2.85 -1.88 35.16
N ALA A 127 -3.88 -2.25 34.40
CA ALA A 127 -4.75 -3.37 34.77
C ALA A 127 -3.91 -4.64 34.99
N PRO A 128 -4.18 -5.48 36.01
CA PRO A 128 -3.46 -6.74 36.20
C PRO A 128 -3.48 -7.59 34.93
N GLU A 129 -2.38 -8.27 34.59
CA GLU A 129 -2.26 -9.04 33.33
C GLU A 129 -3.41 -10.03 33.13
N GLN A 130 -3.83 -10.71 34.19
CA GLN A 130 -4.93 -11.68 34.18
C GLN A 130 -6.31 -11.04 33.87
N GLN A 131 -6.44 -9.73 33.99
CA GLN A 131 -7.65 -8.96 33.70
C GLN A 131 -7.58 -8.26 32.34
N ARG A 132 -6.43 -8.31 31.64
CA ARG A 132 -6.29 -7.74 30.30
C ARG A 132 -6.91 -8.68 29.27
N PRO A 133 -7.52 -8.14 28.19
CA PRO A 133 -7.95 -8.97 27.08
C PRO A 133 -6.77 -9.71 26.47
N ASN A 134 -6.93 -11.01 26.23
CA ASN A 134 -5.94 -11.82 25.49
C ASN A 134 -6.01 -11.59 23.96
N ILE A 135 -6.97 -10.77 23.51
CA ILE A 135 -7.19 -10.43 22.11
C ILE A 135 -6.82 -8.97 21.91
N ARG A 136 -6.09 -8.67 20.84
CA ARG A 136 -5.74 -7.30 20.49
C ARG A 136 -6.94 -6.59 19.86
N THR A 137 -7.32 -5.44 20.42
CA THR A 137 -8.37 -4.60 19.83
C THR A 137 -7.78 -3.67 18.77
N GLU A 138 -8.48 -3.58 17.64
CA GLU A 138 -8.11 -2.78 16.46
C GLU A 138 -9.26 -1.86 16.09
N ILE A 139 -9.17 -0.58 16.49
CA ILE A 139 -10.25 0.39 16.29
C ILE A 139 -9.93 1.29 15.09
N PHE A 140 -10.82 1.27 14.11
CA PHE A 140 -10.84 2.15 12.96
C PHE A 140 -11.84 3.29 13.19
N TRP A 141 -11.35 4.51 13.06
CA TRP A 141 -12.11 5.74 13.26
C TRP A 141 -12.49 6.35 11.92
N ARG A 142 -13.79 6.58 11.76
CA ARG A 142 -14.41 7.18 10.58
C ARG A 142 -14.11 8.67 10.53
N TYR A 143 -13.47 9.11 9.46
CA TYR A 143 -13.17 10.51 9.18
C TYR A 143 -13.59 10.88 7.76
N ASP A 144 -14.45 11.90 7.63
CA ASP A 144 -14.94 12.34 6.33
C ASP A 144 -13.87 13.16 5.60
N LEU A 145 -13.51 12.75 4.39
CA LEU A 145 -12.44 13.41 3.63
C LEU A 145 -12.92 14.69 2.95
N ASN A 146 -12.13 15.75 3.07
CA ASN A 146 -12.36 17.00 2.36
C ASN A 146 -12.02 16.87 0.85
N ALA A 147 -12.46 17.84 0.04
CA ALA A 147 -12.28 17.80 -1.42
C ALA A 147 -10.81 17.79 -1.87
N LYS A 148 -9.89 18.40 -1.11
CA LYS A 148 -8.44 18.37 -1.39
C LYS A 148 -7.90 16.95 -1.24
N LEU A 149 -8.25 16.27 -0.15
CA LEU A 149 -7.85 14.88 0.10
C LEU A 149 -8.47 13.93 -0.92
N ILE A 150 -9.77 14.09 -1.23
CA ILE A 150 -10.45 13.28 -2.25
C ILE A 150 -9.68 13.30 -3.58
N LYS A 151 -9.19 14.47 -4.02
CA LYS A 151 -8.39 14.57 -5.25
C LYS A 151 -7.07 13.80 -5.16
N ARG A 152 -6.38 13.86 -4.01
CA ARG A 152 -5.13 13.11 -3.77
C ARG A 152 -5.37 11.60 -3.76
N ILE A 153 -6.48 11.17 -3.16
CA ILE A 153 -6.92 9.77 -3.16
C ILE A 153 -7.13 9.27 -4.59
N GLU A 154 -7.85 10.01 -5.43
CA GLU A 154 -8.08 9.63 -6.82
C GLU A 154 -6.77 9.54 -7.63
N GLN A 155 -5.83 10.46 -7.39
CA GLN A 155 -4.51 10.40 -8.03
C GLN A 155 -3.71 9.15 -7.62
N ASP A 156 -3.87 8.70 -6.39
CA ASP A 156 -3.17 7.51 -5.89
C ASP A 156 -3.76 6.20 -6.45
N LEU A 157 -5.03 6.24 -6.91
CA LEU A 157 -5.75 5.12 -7.54
C LEU A 157 -5.50 4.99 -9.05
N VAL A 158 -4.57 5.76 -9.61
CA VAL A 158 -4.17 5.60 -11.02
C VAL A 158 -3.52 4.23 -11.22
N THR A 159 -3.97 3.52 -12.27
CA THR A 159 -3.48 2.19 -12.63
C THR A 159 -1.96 2.16 -12.77
N PRO A 160 -1.26 1.27 -12.05
CA PRO A 160 0.19 1.16 -12.13
C PRO A 160 0.64 0.44 -13.41
N ASN A 161 1.88 0.72 -13.82
CA ASN A 161 2.62 -0.14 -14.74
C ASN A 161 3.50 -1.10 -13.91
N TRP A 162 3.16 -2.38 -13.91
CA TRP A 162 3.84 -3.38 -13.08
C TRP A 162 5.26 -3.69 -13.56
N ASP A 163 5.53 -3.63 -14.87
CA ASP A 163 6.87 -3.82 -15.42
C ASP A 163 7.81 -2.68 -14.98
N ASP A 164 7.32 -1.43 -15.01
CA ASP A 164 8.09 -0.28 -14.52
C ASP A 164 8.34 -0.36 -13.00
N ILE A 165 7.33 -0.79 -12.23
CA ILE A 165 7.48 -1.01 -10.79
C ILE A 165 8.51 -2.09 -10.50
N GLN A 166 8.53 -3.19 -11.27
CA GLN A 166 9.54 -4.23 -11.12
C GLN A 166 10.93 -3.68 -11.38
N VAL A 167 11.14 -3.06 -12.55
CA VAL A 167 12.44 -2.51 -12.92
C VAL A 167 12.94 -1.51 -11.88
N TYR A 168 12.07 -0.61 -11.42
CA TYR A 168 12.42 0.34 -10.37
C TYR A 168 12.77 -0.35 -9.05
N THR A 169 11.97 -1.31 -8.61
CA THR A 169 12.18 -2.00 -7.33
C THR A 169 13.45 -2.85 -7.35
N ASP A 170 13.71 -3.56 -8.44
CA ASP A 170 14.93 -4.34 -8.63
C ASP A 170 16.17 -3.44 -8.58
N ASN A 171 16.18 -2.36 -9.37
CA ASN A 171 17.30 -1.40 -9.37
C ASN A 171 17.55 -0.75 -8.00
N GLU A 172 16.48 -0.31 -7.32
CA GLU A 172 16.61 0.47 -6.09
C GLU A 172 16.92 -0.38 -4.86
N LEU A 173 16.54 -1.66 -4.87
CA LEU A 173 16.62 -2.57 -3.72
C LEU A 173 17.44 -3.83 -4.01
N PHE A 174 17.00 -4.67 -4.94
CA PHE A 174 17.55 -6.03 -5.11
C PHE A 174 18.92 -6.05 -5.79
N ASP A 175 19.19 -5.10 -6.69
CA ASP A 175 20.49 -4.92 -7.38
C ASP A 175 21.46 -4.01 -6.59
N SER A 176 21.02 -3.52 -5.42
CA SER A 176 21.83 -2.68 -4.54
C SER A 176 23.03 -3.45 -3.98
N GLN A 177 24.15 -2.76 -3.78
CA GLN A 177 25.31 -3.31 -3.07
C GLN A 177 24.98 -3.87 -1.68
N TYR A 178 23.96 -3.31 -1.01
CA TYR A 178 23.54 -3.74 0.32
C TYR A 178 22.82 -5.10 0.30
N ALA A 179 22.18 -5.43 -0.83
CA ALA A 179 21.52 -6.71 -1.08
C ALA A 179 22.49 -7.81 -1.57
N LYS A 180 23.80 -7.53 -1.68
CA LYS A 180 24.79 -8.57 -2.03
C LYS A 180 24.71 -9.74 -1.03
N GLY A 181 24.62 -10.95 -1.57
CA GLY A 181 24.45 -12.19 -0.81
C GLY A 181 23.00 -12.52 -0.43
N PHE A 182 22.04 -11.68 -0.81
CA PHE A 182 20.63 -12.00 -0.71
C PHE A 182 20.29 -13.20 -1.59
N SER A 183 19.43 -14.08 -1.08
CA SER A 183 18.93 -15.24 -1.81
C SER A 183 17.42 -15.11 -1.97
N GLU A 184 16.93 -15.38 -3.17
CA GLU A 184 15.49 -15.30 -3.45
C GLU A 184 14.71 -16.30 -2.60
N PRO A 185 13.53 -15.91 -2.07
CA PRO A 185 12.77 -16.76 -1.17
C PRO A 185 12.17 -17.97 -1.91
N ILE A 186 12.19 -19.14 -1.26
CA ILE A 186 11.75 -20.42 -1.86
C ILE A 186 10.25 -20.43 -2.18
N ASN A 187 9.46 -19.69 -1.40
CA ASN A 187 8.00 -19.62 -1.50
C ASN A 187 7.49 -18.55 -2.47
N ARG A 188 8.36 -17.95 -3.30
CA ARG A 188 7.99 -16.86 -4.20
C ARG A 188 6.90 -17.22 -5.23
N ASP A 189 6.80 -18.50 -5.58
CA ASP A 189 5.81 -19.02 -6.53
C ASP A 189 4.49 -19.42 -5.84
N LEU A 190 4.34 -19.14 -4.54
CA LEU A 190 3.13 -19.42 -3.77
C LEU A 190 2.30 -18.14 -3.56
N PRO A 191 0.97 -18.26 -3.36
CA PRO A 191 0.16 -17.15 -2.87
C PRO A 191 0.70 -16.58 -1.55
N TYR A 192 0.66 -15.26 -1.39
CA TYR A 192 1.20 -14.62 -0.20
C TYR A 192 0.22 -14.70 0.99
N TYR A 193 0.54 -15.55 1.97
CA TYR A 193 -0.29 -15.76 3.17
C TYR A 193 -0.05 -14.75 4.28
N GLY A 194 1.09 -14.06 4.29
CA GLY A 194 1.42 -13.06 5.31
C GLY A 194 1.66 -13.59 6.72
N LEU A 195 1.64 -14.91 6.95
CA LEU A 195 1.88 -15.54 8.25
C LEU A 195 3.27 -16.20 8.29
N LYS A 196 3.95 -16.13 9.44
CA LYS A 196 5.19 -16.89 9.69
C LYS A 196 4.87 -18.36 9.93
N SER A 197 5.80 -19.26 9.62
CA SER A 197 5.64 -20.73 9.77
C SER A 197 5.12 -21.17 11.16
N SER A 198 5.49 -20.46 12.22
CA SER A 198 5.03 -20.70 13.60
C SER A 198 3.59 -20.27 13.88
N GLU A 199 3.04 -19.34 13.09
CA GLU A 199 1.69 -18.79 13.25
C GLU A 199 0.62 -19.68 12.58
N TYR A 200 1.03 -20.67 11.78
CA TYR A 200 0.12 -21.60 11.07
C TYR A 200 -0.50 -22.70 11.96
N ILE A 201 -0.13 -22.81 13.24
CA ILE A 201 -0.34 -24.02 14.04
C ILE A 201 -1.50 -23.88 15.06
N VAL A 202 -2.10 -22.70 15.24
CA VAL A 202 -2.78 -22.42 16.51
C VAL A 202 -4.29 -22.76 16.55
N ASP A 203 -5.02 -22.86 15.44
CA ASP A 203 -6.47 -23.07 15.50
C ASP A 203 -7.04 -23.91 14.33
N ASP A 204 -7.68 -25.04 14.66
CA ASP A 204 -8.27 -26.01 13.72
C ASP A 204 -9.49 -25.45 12.97
N SER A 205 -10.08 -24.34 13.48
CA SER A 205 -11.21 -23.65 12.86
C SER A 205 -10.81 -22.59 11.83
N SER A 206 -9.52 -22.27 11.72
CA SER A 206 -9.03 -21.16 10.90
C SER A 206 -8.81 -21.54 9.44
N LEU A 207 -9.23 -20.65 8.53
CA LEU A 207 -8.99 -20.81 7.09
C LEU A 207 -7.63 -20.21 6.72
N LYS A 208 -6.76 -21.06 6.20
CA LYS A 208 -5.45 -20.68 5.65
C LYS A 208 -5.63 -20.12 4.26
N LEU A 209 -5.91 -18.82 4.20
CA LEU A 209 -6.13 -18.08 2.97
C LEU A 209 -4.96 -17.14 2.70
N ALA A 210 -4.68 -16.92 1.42
CA ALA A 210 -3.76 -15.88 1.00
C ALA A 210 -4.37 -14.50 1.26
N LEU A 211 -3.54 -13.48 1.50
CA LEU A 211 -4.00 -12.11 1.73
C LEU A 211 -4.66 -11.49 0.49
N ILE A 212 -4.31 -11.99 -0.69
CA ILE A 212 -4.96 -11.69 -1.95
C ILE A 212 -5.80 -12.92 -2.33
N PRO A 213 -7.09 -12.76 -2.69
CA PRO A 213 -7.94 -13.87 -3.12
C PRO A 213 -7.30 -14.65 -4.28
N SER A 214 -7.25 -15.97 -4.16
CA SER A 214 -6.56 -16.84 -5.13
C SER A 214 -7.24 -16.92 -6.51
N ASP A 215 -8.50 -16.48 -6.61
CA ASP A 215 -9.21 -16.39 -7.89
C ASP A 215 -8.60 -15.29 -8.79
N ASP A 216 -7.85 -14.35 -8.20
CA ASP A 216 -7.12 -13.30 -8.89
C ASP A 216 -5.68 -13.72 -9.19
N GLN A 217 -5.28 -13.67 -10.47
CA GLN A 217 -3.92 -13.95 -10.92
C GLN A 217 -2.97 -12.78 -10.56
N ALA A 218 -2.61 -12.69 -9.29
CA ALA A 218 -1.77 -11.63 -8.71
C ALA A 218 -0.32 -12.10 -8.47
N ASP A 219 0.23 -12.92 -9.37
CA ASP A 219 1.52 -13.61 -9.20
C ASP A 219 2.65 -12.65 -8.85
N TYR A 220 2.75 -11.51 -9.56
CA TYR A 220 3.81 -10.53 -9.29
C TYR A 220 3.67 -9.88 -7.91
N ALA A 221 2.45 -9.62 -7.45
CA ALA A 221 2.22 -9.11 -6.10
C ALA A 221 2.62 -10.14 -5.04
N ASN A 222 2.21 -11.39 -5.21
CA ASN A 222 2.54 -12.48 -4.28
C ASN A 222 4.06 -12.68 -4.16
N GLU A 223 4.74 -12.82 -5.30
CA GLU A 223 6.19 -12.95 -5.39
C GLU A 223 6.89 -11.79 -4.69
N THR A 224 6.54 -10.56 -5.07
CA THR A 224 7.25 -9.36 -4.59
C THR A 224 7.05 -9.11 -3.11
N LEU A 225 5.87 -9.44 -2.55
CA LEU A 225 5.65 -9.35 -1.09
C LEU A 225 6.55 -10.32 -0.31
N TYR A 226 6.77 -11.54 -0.82
CA TYR A 226 7.75 -12.46 -0.23
C TYR A 226 9.18 -11.94 -0.34
N ARG A 227 9.54 -11.37 -1.51
CA ARG A 227 10.88 -10.79 -1.71
C ARG A 227 11.14 -9.61 -0.76
N PHE A 228 10.14 -8.75 -0.52
CA PHE A 228 10.24 -7.67 0.47
C PHE A 228 10.46 -8.20 1.89
N ASP A 229 9.63 -9.13 2.36
CA ASP A 229 9.77 -9.72 3.71
C ASP A 229 11.15 -10.37 3.90
N ALA A 230 11.62 -11.13 2.90
CA ALA A 230 12.92 -11.80 2.94
C ALA A 230 14.08 -10.79 2.94
N LEU A 231 13.99 -9.72 2.17
CA LEU A 231 15.03 -8.68 2.12
C LEU A 231 15.09 -7.89 3.43
N GLU A 232 13.95 -7.54 4.01
CA GLU A 232 13.90 -6.88 5.33
C GLU A 232 14.52 -7.77 6.42
N GLU A 233 14.21 -9.07 6.43
CA GLU A 233 14.79 -10.02 7.36
C GLU A 233 16.31 -10.14 7.17
N PHE A 234 16.77 -10.25 5.92
CA PHE A 234 18.19 -10.32 5.58
C PHE A 234 18.97 -9.08 6.02
N ILE A 235 18.46 -7.88 5.72
CA ILE A 235 19.12 -6.62 6.13
C ILE A 235 19.05 -6.43 7.65
N SER A 236 17.94 -6.78 8.28
CA SER A 236 17.81 -6.76 9.75
C SER A 236 18.81 -7.70 10.43
N ALA A 237 19.06 -8.88 9.86
CA ALA A 237 20.07 -9.81 10.37
C ALA A 237 21.48 -9.24 10.24
N LYS A 238 21.82 -8.61 9.10
CA LYS A 238 23.10 -7.90 8.90
C LYS A 238 23.29 -6.74 9.90
N ILE A 239 22.23 -6.01 10.22
CA ILE A 239 22.29 -4.93 11.23
C ILE A 239 22.54 -5.47 12.63
N LYS A 240 21.91 -6.62 12.99
CA LYS A 240 22.10 -7.27 14.30
C LYS A 240 23.47 -7.93 14.44
N HIS A 241 24.03 -8.43 13.35
CA HIS A 241 25.34 -9.06 13.28
C HIS A 241 26.24 -8.31 12.27
N PRO A 242 26.78 -7.14 12.65
CA PRO A 242 27.47 -6.23 11.73
C PRO A 242 28.91 -6.68 11.46
N TYR A 243 29.05 -7.86 10.86
CA TYR A 243 30.32 -8.40 10.38
C TYR A 243 30.23 -8.60 8.86
N ASP A 244 31.35 -8.38 8.18
CA ASP A 244 31.46 -8.66 6.75
C ASP A 244 31.74 -10.16 6.47
N GLU A 245 31.82 -10.52 5.19
CA GLU A 245 32.14 -11.89 4.74
C GLU A 245 33.51 -12.40 5.24
N SER A 246 34.38 -11.50 5.72
CA SER A 246 35.71 -11.80 6.28
C SER A 246 35.71 -11.79 7.81
N GLU A 247 34.54 -11.80 8.45
CA GLU A 247 34.33 -11.68 9.90
C GLU A 247 34.87 -10.38 10.52
N GLN A 248 35.15 -9.35 9.71
CA GLN A 248 35.55 -8.04 10.21
C GLN A 248 34.32 -7.22 10.55
N SER A 249 34.40 -6.45 11.65
CA SER A 249 33.29 -5.60 12.06
C SER A 249 33.08 -4.46 11.07
N LEU A 250 31.82 -4.25 10.66
CA LEU A 250 31.43 -3.14 9.80
C LEU A 250 31.70 -1.80 10.48
N SER A 251 32.22 -0.84 9.72
CA SER A 251 32.41 0.52 10.20
C SER A 251 31.08 1.19 10.62
N PRO A 252 31.11 2.19 11.52
CA PRO A 252 29.90 2.91 11.93
C PRO A 252 29.12 3.51 10.76
N GLU A 253 29.81 3.99 9.73
CA GLU A 253 29.19 4.54 8.51
C GLU A 253 28.44 3.46 7.73
N GLN A 254 29.05 2.28 7.54
CA GLN A 254 28.39 1.15 6.87
C GLN A 254 27.15 0.68 7.65
N GLN A 255 27.22 0.64 8.97
CA GLN A 255 26.07 0.29 9.81
C GLN A 255 24.94 1.33 9.68
N MET A 256 25.28 2.62 9.61
CA MET A 256 24.29 3.68 9.38
C MET A 256 23.65 3.56 7.99
N ASN A 257 24.44 3.28 6.96
CA ASN A 257 23.96 3.08 5.60
C ASN A 257 23.02 1.87 5.48
N LEU A 258 23.28 0.78 6.21
CA LEU A 258 22.36 -0.36 6.29
C LEU A 258 21.02 0.02 6.93
N ARG A 259 21.02 0.86 7.98
CA ARG A 259 19.77 1.36 8.59
C ARG A 259 19.00 2.26 7.64
N HIS A 260 19.67 3.16 6.92
CA HIS A 260 19.02 3.97 5.88
C HIS A 260 18.46 3.12 4.75
N PHE A 261 19.17 2.06 4.36
CA PHE A 261 18.69 1.13 3.36
C PHE A 261 17.47 0.34 3.86
N LEU A 262 17.45 -0.09 5.13
CA LEU A 262 16.27 -0.70 5.74
C LEU A 262 15.06 0.25 5.70
N GLN A 263 15.23 1.52 6.08
CA GLN A 263 14.16 2.52 5.96
C GLN A 263 13.66 2.67 4.52
N LYS A 264 14.57 2.67 3.53
CA LYS A 264 14.20 2.72 2.11
C LYS A 264 13.38 1.50 1.69
N ILE A 265 13.73 0.31 2.18
CA ILE A 265 12.95 -0.91 1.93
C ILE A 265 11.54 -0.76 2.49
N GLU A 266 11.40 -0.34 3.76
CA GLU A 266 10.11 -0.13 4.41
C GLU A 266 9.25 0.90 3.67
N ASP A 267 9.85 2.01 3.22
CA ASP A 267 9.16 3.07 2.47
C ASP A 267 8.66 2.57 1.10
N LEU A 268 9.49 1.83 0.36
CA LEU A 268 9.10 1.27 -0.94
C LEU A 268 8.08 0.15 -0.79
N LYS A 269 8.22 -0.71 0.23
CA LYS A 269 7.23 -1.74 0.57
C LYS A 269 5.88 -1.11 0.92
N ALA A 270 5.86 -0.06 1.73
CA ALA A 270 4.63 0.65 2.07
C ALA A 270 3.91 1.21 0.83
N LYS A 271 4.65 1.77 -0.13
CA LYS A 271 4.10 2.23 -1.42
C LYS A 271 3.62 1.07 -2.29
N PHE A 272 4.37 -0.02 -2.33
CA PHE A 272 4.01 -1.22 -3.08
C PHE A 272 2.70 -1.84 -2.57
N ILE A 273 2.56 -1.96 -1.25
CA ILE A 273 1.33 -2.47 -0.59
C ILE A 273 0.10 -1.66 -1.01
N VAL A 274 0.20 -0.33 -1.09
CA VAL A 274 -0.89 0.54 -1.58
C VAL A 274 -1.27 0.18 -3.01
N LYS A 275 -0.30 -0.01 -3.91
CA LYS A 275 -0.57 -0.39 -5.30
C LYS A 275 -1.19 -1.78 -5.39
N VAL A 276 -0.67 -2.76 -4.64
CA VAL A 276 -1.25 -4.11 -4.57
C VAL A 276 -2.69 -4.06 -4.07
N ALA A 277 -2.95 -3.44 -2.92
CA ALA A 277 -4.30 -3.38 -2.34
C ALA A 277 -5.33 -2.81 -3.30
N ASN A 278 -4.92 -1.83 -4.12
CA ASN A 278 -5.83 -1.10 -5.01
C ASN A 278 -5.93 -1.70 -6.42
N HIS A 279 -4.97 -2.53 -6.85
CA HIS A 279 -4.82 -3.00 -8.24
C HIS A 279 -4.41 -4.47 -8.39
N TYR A 280 -4.53 -5.29 -7.33
CA TYR A 280 -4.10 -6.70 -7.29
C TYR A 280 -4.59 -7.54 -8.48
N GLN A 281 -5.80 -7.28 -8.99
CA GLN A 281 -6.39 -7.99 -10.14
C GLN A 281 -5.56 -7.89 -11.42
N SER A 282 -4.71 -6.86 -11.53
CA SER A 282 -3.84 -6.61 -12.67
C SER A 282 -2.36 -6.87 -12.38
N ALA A 283 -2.01 -7.30 -11.16
CA ALA A 283 -0.64 -7.39 -10.65
C ALA A 283 0.12 -8.58 -11.24
N ARG A 284 0.42 -8.47 -12.53
CA ARG A 284 1.18 -9.43 -13.33
C ARG A 284 2.13 -8.69 -14.27
N LEU A 285 3.25 -9.32 -14.55
CA LEU A 285 4.24 -8.80 -15.49
C LEU A 285 3.87 -9.16 -16.92
N THR A 286 4.32 -8.33 -17.87
CA THR A 286 4.16 -8.67 -19.28
C THR A 286 5.04 -9.88 -19.59
N PRO A 287 4.50 -10.96 -20.21
CA PRO A 287 5.30 -12.11 -20.57
C PRO A 287 6.47 -11.67 -21.46
N LYS A 288 7.70 -11.94 -21.03
CA LYS A 288 8.87 -11.72 -21.88
C LYS A 288 8.73 -12.65 -23.08
N ALA A 289 8.65 -12.07 -24.29
CA ALA A 289 8.64 -12.85 -25.52
C ALA A 289 9.92 -13.69 -25.57
N ILE A 290 9.77 -14.99 -25.36
CA ILE A 290 10.85 -15.94 -25.60
C ILE A 290 10.94 -16.01 -27.13
N ALA A 291 11.98 -15.42 -27.70
CA ALA A 291 12.29 -15.64 -29.11
C ALA A 291 12.34 -17.15 -29.31
N SER A 292 11.43 -17.66 -30.15
CA SER A 292 11.37 -19.07 -30.44
C SER A 292 12.72 -19.48 -31.03
N PRO A 293 13.27 -20.65 -30.69
CA PRO A 293 14.48 -21.15 -31.36
C PRO A 293 14.28 -21.37 -32.88
N PHE A 294 13.06 -21.17 -33.39
CA PHE A 294 12.70 -21.17 -34.81
C PHE A 294 12.49 -19.76 -35.41
N ASP A 295 12.66 -18.69 -34.64
CA ASP A 295 12.59 -17.33 -35.17
C ASP A 295 13.87 -17.04 -35.98
N ASN A 296 13.70 -16.78 -37.27
CA ASN A 296 14.81 -16.52 -38.19
C ASN A 296 15.60 -15.29 -37.71
N VAL A 297 16.91 -15.46 -37.62
CA VAL A 297 17.91 -14.47 -37.12
C VAL A 297 17.94 -13.17 -37.94
N GLU A 298 17.18 -13.08 -39.03
CA GLU A 298 17.14 -11.90 -39.90
C GLU A 298 16.12 -10.83 -39.48
N ASP A 299 15.11 -11.16 -38.66
CA ASP A 299 14.08 -10.18 -38.22
C ASP A 299 14.41 -9.45 -36.90
N ILE A 300 15.55 -9.76 -36.25
CA ILE A 300 15.94 -9.15 -34.94
C ILE A 300 16.74 -7.84 -35.11
N LYS A 301 16.97 -7.37 -36.35
CA LYS A 301 17.85 -6.21 -36.61
C LYS A 301 17.15 -4.93 -37.04
N THR A 302 15.99 -4.58 -36.50
CA THR A 302 15.54 -3.17 -36.45
C THR A 302 14.47 -3.01 -35.38
N ASP A 303 14.86 -2.76 -34.13
CA ASP A 303 14.12 -1.85 -33.23
C ASP A 303 14.85 -1.74 -31.88
N LYS A 304 16.02 -1.10 -31.92
CA LYS A 304 16.61 -0.47 -30.74
C LYS A 304 17.12 0.92 -31.14
N ARG A 305 16.22 1.89 -31.09
CA ARG A 305 16.44 3.30 -30.73
C ARG A 305 15.17 4.10 -30.99
N GLN A 306 14.38 4.36 -29.96
CA GLN A 306 13.49 5.53 -29.79
C GLN A 306 12.96 5.45 -28.35
N SER A 307 13.51 6.24 -27.42
CA SER A 307 13.11 7.62 -27.08
C SER A 307 11.78 7.71 -26.36
N PHE A 308 11.80 8.38 -25.21
CA PHE A 308 10.67 8.76 -24.37
C PHE A 308 9.44 9.27 -25.17
N SER A 309 8.27 8.96 -24.62
CA SER A 309 6.91 9.41 -24.96
C SER A 309 6.17 8.67 -26.10
N SER A 310 5.08 7.99 -25.72
CA SER A 310 3.80 8.06 -26.42
C SER A 310 2.70 7.30 -25.66
N HIS A 311 1.62 8.02 -25.35
CA HIS A 311 0.31 7.45 -25.00
C HIS A 311 -0.20 6.48 -26.09
N PRO A 312 -1.00 5.46 -25.73
CA PRO A 312 -1.72 4.68 -26.73
C PRO A 312 -3.01 5.40 -27.12
N SER A 313 -3.21 5.56 -28.43
CA SER A 313 -4.52 5.93 -29.00
C SER A 313 -4.84 5.05 -30.18
N HIS A 314 -6.07 4.53 -30.22
CA HIS A 314 -6.80 4.36 -31.46
C HIS A 314 -8.29 4.68 -31.23
N THR A 315 -8.75 5.76 -31.86
CA THR A 315 -9.90 5.75 -32.79
C THR A 315 -9.96 7.10 -33.52
N GLN A 316 -10.34 7.02 -34.79
CA GLN A 316 -10.21 8.02 -35.86
C GLN A 316 -11.09 9.25 -35.64
N HIS A 317 -10.62 10.44 -36.06
CA HIS A 317 -11.38 11.46 -36.80
C HIS A 317 -10.45 12.58 -37.32
N GLU A 318 -10.94 13.27 -38.36
CA GLU A 318 -10.25 14.09 -39.36
C GLU A 318 -9.51 15.37 -38.88
N HIS A 319 -8.43 15.67 -39.61
CA HIS A 319 -7.78 16.97 -39.90
C HIS A 319 -8.11 18.25 -39.08
N LYS A 320 -7.09 18.79 -38.38
CA LYS A 320 -6.57 20.17 -38.55
C LYS A 320 -5.25 20.40 -37.77
N PRO A 321 -4.25 21.11 -38.30
CA PRO A 321 -2.94 21.30 -37.65
C PRO A 321 -2.98 22.44 -36.61
N ALA A 322 -2.84 22.12 -35.33
CA ALA A 322 -2.73 23.10 -34.25
C ALA A 322 -1.29 23.63 -34.12
N LYS A 323 -0.90 24.57 -35.00
CA LYS A 323 0.31 25.41 -34.84
C LYS A 323 0.09 26.66 -33.96
N THR A 324 -1.01 26.72 -33.20
CA THR A 324 -1.50 27.92 -32.52
C THR A 324 -1.00 28.13 -31.08
N GLY A 325 -0.43 27.11 -30.43
CA GLY A 325 -0.02 27.21 -29.01
C GLY A 325 1.21 28.09 -28.77
N VAL A 326 2.22 28.01 -29.64
CA VAL A 326 3.49 28.75 -29.46
C VAL A 326 3.31 30.24 -29.75
N PHE A 327 2.53 30.60 -30.78
CA PHE A 327 2.24 32.01 -31.09
C PHE A 327 1.40 32.69 -30.00
N ALA A 328 0.44 31.97 -29.40
CA ALA A 328 -0.36 32.51 -28.30
C ALA A 328 0.51 32.79 -27.07
N LEU A 329 1.48 31.92 -26.77
CA LEU A 329 2.40 32.10 -25.63
C LEU A 329 3.31 33.32 -25.83
N ILE A 330 3.85 33.50 -27.03
CA ILE A 330 4.69 34.66 -27.38
C ILE A 330 3.92 35.98 -27.22
N ILE A 331 2.66 36.04 -27.66
CA ILE A 331 1.83 37.25 -27.55
C ILE A 331 1.53 37.57 -26.08
N VAL A 332 1.22 36.56 -25.26
CA VAL A 332 0.98 36.75 -23.82
C VAL A 332 2.25 37.26 -23.11
N THR A 333 3.43 36.72 -23.44
CA THR A 333 4.70 37.18 -22.88
C THR A 333 4.98 38.64 -23.22
N ILE A 334 4.74 39.06 -24.47
CA ILE A 334 4.93 40.47 -24.89
C ILE A 334 3.98 41.40 -24.12
N LEU A 335 2.72 41.00 -23.93
CA LEU A 335 1.74 41.79 -23.17
C LEU A 335 2.12 41.94 -21.70
N ILE A 336 2.67 40.88 -21.07
CA ILE A 336 3.15 40.94 -19.68
C ILE A 336 4.37 41.86 -19.57
N CYS A 337 5.32 41.79 -20.52
CA CYS A 337 6.48 42.68 -20.52
C CYS A 337 6.09 44.15 -20.71
N LEU A 338 5.11 44.45 -21.56
CA LEU A 338 4.58 45.81 -21.74
C LEU A 338 3.83 46.30 -20.50
N ALA A 339 3.07 45.43 -19.83
CA ALA A 339 2.39 45.78 -18.59
C ALA A 339 3.39 46.04 -17.44
N ALA A 340 4.44 45.23 -17.30
CA ALA A 340 5.50 45.46 -16.32
C ALA A 340 6.25 46.77 -16.59
N TYR A 341 6.53 47.08 -17.85
CA TYR A 341 7.15 48.34 -18.26
C TYR A 341 6.27 49.57 -17.97
N TYR A 342 4.95 49.46 -18.19
CA TYR A 342 4.03 50.59 -18.04
C TYR A 342 3.57 50.83 -16.59
N PHE A 343 3.45 49.77 -15.78
CA PHE A 343 3.01 49.84 -14.38
C PHE A 343 4.15 49.83 -13.35
N GLY A 344 5.41 49.81 -13.81
CA GLY A 344 6.59 50.04 -12.97
C GLY A 344 6.76 49.04 -11.83
N LEU A 345 6.98 47.77 -12.18
CA LEU A 345 7.45 46.72 -11.26
C LEU A 345 8.95 46.48 -11.44
#